data_AF-A0A0A0I719-F1
#
_entry.id   AF-A0A0A0I719-F1
#
_cell.length_a   1.000
_cell.length_b   1.000
_cell.length_c   1.000
_cell.angle_alpha   90.00
_cell.angle_beta   90.00
_cell.angle_gamma   90.00
#
_symmetry.space_group_name_H-M   'P 1'
#
loop_
_entity.id
_entity.type
_entity.pdbx_description
1 polymer ?
#
loop_
_entity_poly.entity_id
_entity_poly.type
_entity_poly.pdbx_seq_one_letter_code
_entity_poly.pdbx_strand_id
1 'polypeptide(L)'
;MNLLKKEVINRKIHIIFGSCIYENSNWYNTAIGYSHCNNDFMYKKVNLVTNEREIFIAGNKLPVYEIKIKGQPLQEKVYQYGEVIL
;
A
#
# COMPACT_ATOMS: atom_id res chain seq x y z
N MET A 1 -10.79 -1.61 -10.70
CA MET A 1 -9.85 -0.59 -10.17
C MET A 1 -9.67 0.67 -11.02
N ASN A 2 -10.10 0.71 -12.29
CA ASN A 2 -9.92 1.91 -13.13
C ASN A 2 -10.68 3.15 -12.65
N LEU A 3 -11.81 2.98 -11.95
CA LEU A 3 -12.59 4.11 -11.42
C LEU A 3 -11.80 4.91 -10.37
N LEU A 4 -11.19 4.24 -9.39
CA LEU A 4 -10.40 4.90 -8.34
C LEU A 4 -9.19 5.62 -8.93
N LYS A 5 -8.47 4.98 -9.86
CA LYS A 5 -7.36 5.63 -10.57
C LYS A 5 -7.81 6.89 -11.31
N LYS A 6 -8.97 6.84 -11.99
CA LYS A 6 -9.54 8.00 -12.68
C LYS A 6 -9.85 9.14 -11.71
N GLU A 7 -10.47 8.85 -10.57
CA GLU A 7 -10.78 9.86 -9.55
C GLU A 7 -9.51 10.46 -8.92
N VAL A 8 -8.47 9.66 -8.72
CA VAL A 8 -7.16 10.11 -8.24
C VAL A 8 -6.57 11.18 -9.16
N ILE A 9 -6.56 10.92 -10.48
CA ILE A 9 -6.08 11.90 -11.47
C ILE A 9 -6.97 13.15 -11.48
N ASN A 10 -8.29 12.97 -11.62
CA ASN A 10 -9.24 14.08 -11.78
C ASN A 10 -9.21 15.05 -10.60
N ARG A 11 -9.10 14.51 -9.38
CA ARG A 11 -9.14 15.30 -8.14
C ARG A 11 -7.75 15.73 -7.68
N LYS A 12 -6.68 15.28 -8.33
CA LYS A 12 -5.29 15.54 -7.93
C LYS A 12 -5.02 15.16 -6.47
N ILE A 13 -5.48 13.97 -6.08
CA ILE A 13 -5.31 13.42 -4.73
C ILE A 13 -4.34 12.25 -4.74
N HIS A 14 -3.97 11.79 -3.55
CA HIS A 14 -3.36 10.48 -3.33
C HIS A 14 -4.34 9.66 -2.53
N ILE A 15 -4.53 8.39 -2.87
CA ILE A 15 -5.37 7.47 -2.09
C ILE A 15 -4.56 6.25 -1.74
N ILE A 16 -4.60 5.87 -0.47
CA ILE A 16 -4.01 4.66 0.05
C ILE A 16 -5.12 3.90 0.76
N PHE A 17 -5.33 2.64 0.38
CA PHE A 17 -6.43 1.85 0.90
C PHE A 17 -6.02 0.39 1.06
N GLY A 18 -6.62 -0.27 2.07
CA GLY A 18 -6.47 -1.70 2.28
C GLY A 18 -7.34 -2.51 1.34
N SER A 19 -6.83 -3.62 0.82
CA SER A 19 -7.59 -4.58 0.03
C SER A 19 -7.09 -6.01 0.29
N CYS A 20 -7.94 -6.99 0.02
CA CYS A 20 -7.52 -8.37 -0.10
C CYS A 20 -7.17 -8.64 -1.57
N ILE A 21 -6.00 -9.22 -1.84
CA ILE A 21 -5.59 -9.60 -3.20
C ILE A 21 -5.31 -11.10 -3.24
N TYR A 22 -5.92 -11.77 -4.21
CA TYR A 22 -5.66 -13.17 -4.50
C TYR A 22 -4.65 -13.27 -5.65
N GLU A 23 -3.49 -13.87 -5.39
CA GLU A 23 -2.42 -14.05 -6.36
C GLU A 23 -1.69 -15.37 -6.09
N ASN A 24 -1.36 -16.13 -7.14
CA ASN A 24 -0.64 -17.40 -7.04
C ASN A 24 -1.24 -18.35 -6.00
N SER A 25 -2.57 -18.49 -6.03
CA SER A 25 -3.36 -19.33 -5.11
C SER A 25 -3.29 -18.92 -3.62
N ASN A 26 -2.85 -17.70 -3.32
CA ASN A 26 -2.73 -17.20 -1.96
C ASN A 26 -3.49 -15.88 -1.80
N TRP A 27 -4.09 -15.68 -0.64
CA TRP A 27 -4.66 -14.40 -0.24
C TRP A 27 -3.61 -13.55 0.48
N TYR A 28 -3.57 -12.26 0.17
CA TYR A 28 -2.74 -11.28 0.84
C TYR A 28 -3.58 -10.13 1.38
N ASN A 29 -3.26 -9.68 2.60
CA ASN A 29 -3.68 -8.37 3.08
C ASN A 29 -2.73 -7.33 2.45
N THR A 30 -3.26 -6.43 1.63
CA THR A 30 -2.46 -5.46 0.88
C THR A 30 -2.88 -4.02 1.17
N ALA A 31 -1.91 -3.12 1.13
CA ALA A 31 -2.16 -1.69 0.95
C ALA A 31 -1.86 -1.34 -0.51
N ILE A 32 -2.78 -0.65 -1.16
CA ILE A 32 -2.64 -0.17 -2.54
C ILE A 32 -2.61 1.35 -2.49
N GLY A 33 -1.59 1.93 -3.10
CA GLY A 33 -1.41 3.37 -3.23
C GLY A 33 -1.58 3.82 -4.67
N TYR A 34 -2.48 4.78 -4.89
CA TYR A 34 -2.64 5.49 -6.14
C TYR A 34 -2.29 6.95 -5.96
N SER A 35 -1.58 7.48 -6.95
CA SER A 35 -1.09 8.85 -6.93
C SER A 35 -1.42 9.56 -8.25
N HIS A 36 -1.76 10.84 -8.17
CA HIS A 36 -1.96 11.65 -9.36
C HIS A 36 -0.66 12.08 -10.05
N CYS A 37 0.49 11.92 -9.39
CA CYS A 37 1.79 12.40 -9.89
C CYS A 37 2.99 11.50 -9.57
N ASN A 38 2.78 10.34 -8.94
CA ASN A 38 3.81 9.34 -8.64
C ASN A 38 3.36 7.98 -9.20
N ASN A 39 4.27 7.01 -9.24
CA ASN A 39 3.89 5.66 -9.58
C ASN A 39 2.94 5.07 -8.52
N ASP A 40 2.02 4.23 -8.99
CA ASP A 40 1.20 3.41 -8.10
C ASP A 40 2.09 2.43 -7.33
N PHE A 41 1.66 2.04 -6.14
CA PHE A 41 2.34 1.03 -5.35
C PHE A 41 1.39 0.02 -4.73
N MET A 42 1.96 -1.13 -4.37
CA MET A 42 1.28 -2.16 -3.62
C MET A 42 2.24 -2.78 -2.61
N TYR A 43 1.81 -2.77 -1.36
CA TYR A 43 2.48 -3.40 -0.24
C TYR A 43 1.66 -4.61 0.23
N LYS A 44 2.33 -5.75 0.44
CA LYS A 44 1.75 -6.93 1.08
C LYS A 44 2.15 -6.93 2.55
N LYS A 45 1.18 -6.97 3.46
CA LYS A 45 1.40 -6.87 4.91
C LYS A 45 2.35 -7.95 5.39
N VAL A 46 3.50 -7.55 5.94
CA VAL A 46 4.55 -8.48 6.38
C VAL A 46 4.21 -9.12 7.71
N ASN A 47 3.78 -8.36 8.73
CA ASN A 47 3.33 -8.98 9.98
C ASN A 47 1.80 -9.06 10.01
N LEU A 48 1.29 -10.28 9.95
CA LEU A 48 -0.14 -10.55 10.11
C LEU A 48 -0.48 -10.63 11.60
N VAL A 49 -1.60 -10.03 12.00
CA VAL A 49 -2.14 -10.27 13.35
C VAL A 49 -2.60 -11.72 13.45
N THR A 50 -2.67 -12.29 14.66
CA THR A 50 -2.88 -13.73 14.86
C THR A 50 -4.04 -14.29 14.05
N ASN A 51 -5.18 -13.60 14.06
CA ASN A 51 -6.40 -14.04 13.38
C ASN A 51 -6.33 -13.89 11.84
N GLU A 52 -5.36 -13.16 11.30
CA GLU A 52 -5.16 -13.03 9.85
C GLU A 52 -4.37 -14.21 9.26
N ARG A 53 -3.59 -14.94 10.07
CA ARG A 53 -2.62 -15.95 9.60
C ARG A 53 -3.25 -17.22 9.04
N GLU A 54 -4.51 -17.47 9.36
CA GLU A 54 -5.28 -18.60 8.82
C GLU A 54 -5.84 -18.31 7.42
N ILE A 55 -5.90 -17.03 7.04
CA ILE A 55 -6.54 -16.56 5.80
C ILE A 55 -5.49 -16.01 4.82
N PHE A 56 -4.54 -15.21 5.32
CA PHE A 56 -3.58 -14.50 4.51
C PHE A 56 -2.16 -15.06 4.63
N ILE A 57 -1.40 -14.94 3.55
CA ILE A 57 0.05 -15.14 3.54
C ILE A 57 0.74 -13.80 3.79
N ALA A 58 1.81 -13.83 4.59
CA ALA A 58 2.64 -12.68 4.86
C ALA A 58 3.38 -12.20 3.59
N GLY A 59 3.47 -10.89 3.42
CA GLY A 59 4.44 -10.29 2.51
C GLY A 59 5.88 -10.51 2.98
N ASN A 60 6.84 -10.28 2.09
CA ASN A 60 8.27 -10.48 2.37
C ASN A 60 9.13 -9.23 2.10
N LYS A 61 8.51 -8.06 1.91
CA LYS A 61 9.19 -6.81 1.58
C LYS A 61 8.61 -5.65 2.38
N LEU A 62 9.48 -4.75 2.84
CA LEU A 62 9.14 -3.46 3.45
C LEU A 62 9.68 -2.32 2.56
N PRO A 63 9.07 -2.08 1.40
CA PRO A 63 9.50 -1.01 0.50
C PRO A 63 9.19 0.38 1.09
N VAL A 64 10.00 1.36 0.70
CA VAL A 64 9.74 2.78 0.93
C VAL A 64 9.22 3.37 -0.37
N TYR A 65 8.12 4.11 -0.31
CA TYR A 65 7.52 4.77 -1.47
C TYR A 65 7.66 6.28 -1.34
N GLU A 66 8.01 6.94 -2.43
CA GLU A 66 8.04 8.40 -2.47
C GLU A 66 6.67 8.93 -2.89
N ILE A 67 6.10 9.83 -2.09
CA ILE A 67 4.90 10.58 -2.41
C ILE A 67 5.23 12.07 -2.45
N LYS A 68 5.02 12.70 -3.60
CA LYS A 68 5.09 14.16 -3.72
C LYS A 68 3.83 14.83 -3.20
N ILE A 69 3.95 15.70 -2.20
CA ILE A 69 2.87 16.57 -1.71
C ILE A 69 3.28 18.02 -1.99
N LYS A 70 2.47 18.76 -2.75
CA LYS A 70 2.77 20.14 -3.19
C LYS A 70 4.16 20.28 -3.86
N GLY A 71 4.59 19.26 -4.60
CA GLY A 71 5.90 19.23 -5.27
C GLY A 71 7.09 18.92 -4.35
N GLN A 72 6.88 18.75 -3.04
CA GLN A 72 7.91 18.31 -2.11
C GLN A 72 7.86 16.78 -1.93
N PRO A 73 8.99 16.08 -2.00
CA PRO A 73 9.04 14.65 -1.76
C PRO A 73 8.80 14.35 -0.28
N LEU A 74 7.82 13.49 -0.01
CA LEU A 74 7.59 12.86 1.27
C LEU A 74 7.93 11.38 1.13
N GLN A 75 8.73 10.83 2.04
CA GLN A 75 8.93 9.39 2.09
C GLN A 75 7.80 8.78 2.90
N GLU A 76 7.01 7.94 2.25
CA GLU A 76 6.08 7.07 2.93
C GLU A 76 6.73 5.71 3.18
N LYS A 77 6.89 5.40 4.46
CA LYS A 77 7.27 4.08 4.92
C LYS A 77 6.02 3.40 5.42
N VAL A 78 5.77 2.17 4.98
CA VAL A 78 4.64 1.40 5.52
C VAL A 78 5.07 0.80 6.85
N TYR A 79 4.65 1.45 7.93
CA TYR A 79 4.93 1.01 9.30
C TYR A 79 3.97 -0.07 9.75
N GLN A 80 4.44 -0.92 10.64
CA GLN A 80 3.59 -1.73 11.47
C GLN A 80 3.91 -1.45 12.93
N TYR A 81 2.88 -1.17 13.74
CA TYR A 81 3.00 -0.82 15.16
C TYR A 81 3.74 0.50 15.48
N GLY A 82 3.88 1.42 14.51
CA GLY A 82 4.41 2.77 14.79
C GLY A 82 5.91 2.87 15.07
N GLU A 83 6.68 1.79 14.88
CA GLU A 83 8.13 1.81 15.13
C GLU A 83 8.95 1.77 13.83
N VAL A 84 9.97 2.63 13.76
CA VAL A 84 10.97 2.69 12.70
C VAL A 84 11.96 1.54 12.92
N ILE A 85 11.95 0.54 12.05
CA ILE A 85 13.06 -0.42 11.97
C ILE A 85 14.15 0.26 11.12
N LEU A 86 15.25 0.65 11.78
CA LEU A 86 16.51 1.14 11.20
C LEU A 86 17.40 -0.04 10.78
#